data_AF-A0A936PLU1-F1
#
_entry.id   AF-A0A936PLU1-F1
#
_cell.length_a   1.000
_cell.length_b   1.000
_cell.length_c   1.000
_cell.angle_alpha   90.00
_cell.angle_beta   90.00
_cell.angle_gamma   90.00
#
_symmetry.space_group_name_H-M   'P 1'
#
loop_
_entity.id
_entity.type
_entity.pdbx_description
1 polymer ?
#
loop_
_entity_poly.entity_id
_entity_poly.type
_entity_poly.pdbx_seq_one_letter_code
_entity_poly.pdbx_strand_id
1 'polypeptide(L)' 'MPGTVVMDRNYGMISISGPAKARKLTVSCYDADNRKRWEKVIEQE' A
#
# COMPACT_ATOMS: atom_id res chain seq x y z
N MET A 1 14.71 -30.65 -10.85
CA MET A 1 14.46 -29.34 -11.49
C MET A 1 14.31 -28.32 -10.38
N PRO A 2 15.12 -27.24 -10.34
CA PRO A 2 14.88 -26.15 -9.40
C PRO A 2 13.54 -25.49 -9.77
N GLY A 3 12.57 -25.53 -8.86
CA GLY A 3 11.23 -25.01 -9.10
C GLY A 3 11.23 -23.50 -9.33
N THR A 4 10.37 -23.02 -10.22
CA THR A 4 10.17 -21.58 -10.45
C THR A 4 9.47 -20.97 -9.25
N VAL A 5 10.03 -19.88 -8.71
CA VAL A 5 9.36 -19.07 -7.68
C VAL A 5 8.17 -18.36 -8.33
N VAL A 6 6.96 -18.73 -7.91
CA VAL A 6 5.74 -18.00 -8.25
C VAL A 6 5.56 -16.92 -7.19
N MET A 7 5.51 -15.65 -7.60
CA MET A 7 5.16 -14.55 -6.70
C MET A 7 3.68 -14.21 -6.85
N ASP A 8 3.00 -14.09 -5.71
CA ASP A 8 1.62 -13.62 -5.69
C ASP A 8 1.53 -12.18 -6.21
N ARG A 9 0.53 -11.93 -7.05
CA ARG A 9 0.25 -10.58 -7.55
C ARG A 9 -0.25 -9.71 -6.38
N ASN A 10 0.29 -8.51 -6.30
CA ASN A 10 -0.10 -7.48 -5.35
C ASN A 10 -0.07 -6.12 -6.03
N TYR A 11 -0.65 -5.11 -5.38
CA TYR A 11 -0.56 -3.74 -5.83
C TYR A 11 -0.54 -2.76 -4.66
N GLY A 12 0.11 -1.62 -4.86
CA GLY A 12 0.14 -0.52 -3.91
C GLY A 12 -0.87 0.57 -4.28
N MET A 13 -1.44 1.22 -3.26
CA MET A 13 -2.26 2.42 -3.41
C MET A 13 -1.68 3.54 -2.54
N ILE A 14 -1.57 4.72 -3.13
CA ILE A 14 -1.13 5.94 -2.44
C ILE A 14 -2.29 6.92 -2.43
N SER A 15 -2.65 7.40 -1.25
CA SER A 15 -3.70 8.40 -1.06
C SER A 15 -3.19 9.56 -0.22
N ILE A 16 -3.49 10.79 -0.64
CA ILE A 16 -3.17 12.01 0.11
C ILE A 16 -4.49 12.65 0.52
N SER A 17 -4.64 12.91 1.82
CA SER A 17 -5.85 13.50 2.39
C SER A 17 -5.50 14.59 3.40
N GLY A 18 -6.53 15.32 3.86
CA GLY A 18 -6.37 16.40 4.83
C GLY A 18 -6.03 17.77 4.23
N PRO A 19 -6.10 18.83 5.05
CA PRO A 19 -5.81 20.20 4.64
C PRO A 19 -4.31 20.42 4.39
N ALA A 20 -3.96 21.51 3.68
CA ALA A 20 -2.59 21.75 3.21
C ALA A 20 -1.49 21.75 4.30
N LYS A 21 -1.84 22.09 5.56
CA LYS A 21 -0.92 22.12 6.71
C LYS A 21 -0.97 20.87 7.60
N ALA A 22 -1.79 19.89 7.25
CA ALA A 22 -1.93 18.62 7.97
C ALA A 22 -2.22 17.52 6.96
N ARG A 23 -1.36 17.41 5.95
CA ARG A 23 -1.49 16.38 4.92
C ARG A 23 -1.16 15.03 5.52
N LYS A 24 -2.02 14.06 5.22
CA LYS A 24 -1.87 12.67 5.59
C LYS A 24 -1.64 11.85 4.34
N LEU A 25 -0.48 11.21 4.26
CA LEU A 25 -0.12 10.27 3.21
C LEU A 25 -0.43 8.85 3.72
N THR A 26 -1.35 8.17 3.07
CA THR A 26 -1.66 6.76 3.32
C THR A 26 -1.08 5.93 2.19
N VAL A 27 -0.20 4.99 2.54
CA VAL A 27 0.34 3.98 1.63
C VAL A 27 -0.23 2.64 2.06
N SER A 28 -0.97 1.97 1.17
CA SER A 28 -1.54 0.66 1.43
C SER A 28 -1.13 -0.34 0.35
N CYS A 29 -1.04 -1.61 0.74
CA CYS A 29 -0.77 -2.72 -0.17
C CYS A 29 -1.90 -3.73 -0.09
N TYR A 30 -2.29 -4.23 -1.26
CA TYR A 30 -3.37 -5.17 -1.44
C TYR A 30 -2.86 -6.39 -2.21
N ASP A 31 -3.49 -7.53 -1.97
CA ASP A 31 -3.32 -8.68 -2.85
C ASP A 31 -4.22 -8.59 -4.11
N ALA A 32 -4.09 -9.59 -4.98
CA ALA A 32 -4.86 -9.70 -6.22
C ALA A 32 -6.38 -9.79 -6.00
N ASP A 33 -6.82 -10.24 -4.82
CA ASP A 33 -8.24 -10.35 -4.44
C ASP A 33 -8.76 -9.07 -3.78
N ASN A 34 -8.00 -7.97 -3.90
CA ASN A 34 -8.35 -6.67 -3.37
C ASN A 34 -8.39 -6.62 -1.83
N ARG A 35 -7.72 -7.57 -1.14
CA ARG A 35 -7.64 -7.60 0.32
C ARG A 35 -6.42 -6.82 0.80
N LYS A 36 -6.64 -5.89 1.72
CA LYS A 36 -5.56 -5.07 2.30
C LYS A 36 -4.62 -5.95 3.13
N ARG A 37 -3.34 -5.97 2.77
CA ARG A 37 -2.29 -6.71 3.47
C ARG A 37 -1.61 -5.87 4.54
N TRP A 38 -1.31 -4.62 4.22
CA TRP A 38 -0.77 -3.67 5.19
C TRP A 38 -1.12 -2.23 4.80
N GLU A 39 -1.01 -1.34 5.78
CA GLU A 39 -1.19 0.10 5.61
C GLU A 39 -0.16 0.83 6.46
N LYS A 40 0.44 1.87 5.90
CA LYS A 40 1.28 2.82 6.62
C LYS A 40 0.75 4.22 6.39
N VAL A 41 0.58 4.91 7.50
CA VAL A 41 0.19 6.32 7.53
C VAL A 41 1.43 7.13 7.84
N ILE A 42 1.65 8.19 7.07
CA ILE A 42 2.70 9.18 7.28
C ILE A 42 2.01 10.53 7.40
N GLU A 43 2.21 11.18 8.54
CA GLU A 43 1.65 12.50 8.86
C GLU A 43 2.76 13.54 8.74
N GLN A 44 2.39 14.72 8.25
CA GLN A 44 3.31 15.86 8.21
C GLN A 44 3.42 16.45 9.62
N GLU A 45 4.62 16.46 10.20
CA GLU A 45 4.94 17.16 11.46
C GLU A 45 4.82 18.69 11.32
#